data_AF-A0A6S7A3R1-F1
#
_entry.id   AF-A0A6S7A3R1-F1
#
_cell.length_a   1.000
_cell.length_b   1.000
_cell.length_c   1.000
_cell.angle_alpha   90.00
_cell.angle_beta   90.00
_cell.angle_gamma   90.00
#
_symmetry.space_group_name_H-M   'P 1'
#
loop_
_entity.id
_entity.type
_entity.pdbx_description
1 polymer ?
#
loop_
_entity_poly.entity_id
_entity_poly.type
_entity_poly.pdbx_seq_one_letter_code
_entity_poly.pdbx_strand_id
1 'polypeptide(L)'
;MKFRNLIGAALCAAAVVGAPAALAQNYKAEYKLSIVVGTTFPWGQGAEIWSNLVRERTQGRINIKVYPGTSLVQGDQTREFTAIRQGVIDMAVGSTINWSPQVKQLNLFSLPFLMPDYAAIDALVQGDVGKEMFKLIEKAGVVPLAWGENGYRQLSNSKREIKRPEDMKGMKLRVVGSPLYIDTFTALGANPTQMSWADAQPALASGAVDGQENPLSIYTGSKLYTVGQKYLTLWNYVADPLIFVVNREVWNSWSEKDRDIVRQAALDAGKQQIVIARKGVTPEDPSLLKEIEGHGVTVTSLSQADHDAFAKITQPVYDKWKKQIGEDLVNMAEKSIAARKK
;
A
#
# COMPACT_ATOMS: atom_id res chain seq x y z
N MET A 1 -52.50 -63.38 53.41
CA MET A 1 -51.14 -63.61 53.95
C MET A 1 -50.20 -63.91 52.79
N LYS A 2 -49.02 -63.27 52.78
CA LYS A 2 -47.82 -63.45 51.93
C LYS A 2 -47.68 -62.60 50.65
N PHE A 3 -46.88 -61.55 50.86
CA PHE A 3 -46.09 -60.70 49.97
C PHE A 3 -45.29 -61.46 48.90
N ARG A 4 -45.01 -60.79 47.76
CA ARG A 4 -43.65 -60.27 47.43
C ARG A 4 -43.62 -59.41 46.15
N ASN A 5 -42.80 -58.37 46.27
CA ASN A 5 -42.49 -57.25 45.38
C ASN A 5 -42.05 -57.66 43.96
N LEU A 6 -42.34 -56.80 42.98
CA LEU A 6 -41.47 -56.55 41.82
C LEU A 6 -41.54 -55.06 41.41
N ILE A 7 -40.37 -54.43 41.50
CA ILE A 7 -40.01 -53.07 41.09
C ILE A 7 -39.84 -53.06 39.56
N GLY A 8 -40.28 -52.00 38.87
CA GLY A 8 -40.09 -51.91 37.41
C GLY A 8 -40.28 -50.51 36.81
N ALA A 9 -39.20 -49.73 36.85
CA ALA A 9 -38.78 -48.69 35.89
C ALA A 9 -39.73 -47.49 35.60
N ALA A 10 -39.46 -46.36 36.26
CA ALA A 10 -39.78 -45.04 35.75
C ALA A 10 -38.78 -44.67 34.63
N LEU A 11 -39.26 -44.55 33.39
CA LEU A 11 -38.49 -44.03 32.27
C LEU A 11 -38.45 -42.49 32.36
N CYS A 12 -37.30 -41.96 32.79
CA CYS A 12 -36.97 -40.54 32.66
C CYS A 12 -36.86 -40.18 31.17
N ALA A 13 -37.77 -39.34 30.67
CA ALA A 13 -37.64 -38.69 29.38
C ALA A 13 -36.51 -37.66 29.46
N ALA A 14 -35.30 -38.03 29.02
CA ALA A 14 -34.21 -37.09 28.83
C ALA A 14 -34.52 -36.20 27.63
N ALA A 15 -34.85 -34.93 27.87
CA ALA A 15 -34.90 -33.92 26.84
C ALA A 15 -33.48 -33.72 26.28
N VAL A 16 -33.22 -34.26 25.09
CA VAL A 16 -32.01 -33.98 24.33
C VAL A 16 -32.11 -32.53 23.86
N VAL A 17 -31.49 -31.63 24.62
CA VAL A 17 -31.20 -30.27 24.16
C VAL A 17 -30.19 -30.43 23.02
N GLY A 18 -30.68 -30.38 21.78
CA GLY A 18 -29.83 -30.40 20.60
C GLY A 18 -28.85 -29.23 20.66
N ALA A 19 -27.56 -29.54 20.78
CA ALA A 19 -26.52 -28.54 20.56
C ALA A 19 -26.72 -27.96 19.14
N PRO A 20 -26.60 -26.64 18.94
CA PRO A 20 -26.67 -26.09 17.60
C PRO A 20 -25.59 -26.76 16.75
N ALA A 21 -26.00 -27.35 15.63
CA ALA A 21 -25.06 -27.87 14.65
C ALA A 21 -24.07 -26.75 14.31
N ALA A 22 -22.81 -26.91 14.69
CA ALA A 22 -21.76 -26.03 14.22
C ALA A 22 -21.78 -26.13 12.69
N LEU A 23 -22.30 -25.09 12.03
CA LEU A 23 -22.18 -24.95 10.58
C LEU A 23 -20.69 -25.08 10.28
N ALA A 24 -20.30 -26.17 9.63
CA ALA A 24 -18.93 -26.37 9.20
C ALA A 24 -18.58 -25.17 8.33
N GLN A 25 -17.73 -24.28 8.86
CA GLN A 25 -17.27 -23.14 8.08
C GLN A 25 -16.40 -23.69 6.95
N ASN A 26 -16.88 -23.51 5.72
CA ASN A 26 -16.17 -23.96 4.53
C ASN A 26 -15.07 -22.95 4.18
N TYR A 27 -13.88 -23.14 4.75
CA TYR A 27 -12.68 -22.42 4.35
C TYR A 27 -12.25 -22.84 2.94
N LYS A 28 -11.76 -21.90 2.13
CA LYS A 28 -11.03 -22.24 0.91
C LYS A 28 -9.76 -23.01 1.27
N ALA A 29 -9.38 -23.97 0.42
CA ALA A 29 -8.09 -24.66 0.55
C ALA A 29 -6.89 -23.70 0.42
N GLU A 30 -7.07 -22.61 -0.33
CA GLU A 30 -6.08 -21.57 -0.56
C GLU A 30 -6.78 -20.22 -0.81
N TYR A 31 -6.30 -19.17 -0.14
CA TYR A 31 -6.70 -17.78 -0.37
C TYR A 31 -5.60 -17.05 -1.14
N LYS A 32 -6.00 -16.27 -2.15
CA LYS A 32 -5.09 -15.56 -3.05
C LYS A 32 -4.80 -14.15 -2.54
N LEU A 33 -3.53 -13.90 -2.18
CA LEU A 33 -3.05 -12.59 -1.76
C LEU A 33 -2.28 -11.91 -2.90
N SER A 34 -2.78 -10.80 -3.43
CA SER A 34 -2.12 -10.02 -4.49
C SER A 34 -1.13 -9.00 -3.94
N ILE A 35 0.02 -8.87 -4.61
CA ILE A 35 1.00 -7.78 -4.44
C ILE A 35 1.63 -7.41 -5.79
N VAL A 36 2.08 -6.16 -5.94
CA VAL A 36 2.78 -5.70 -7.17
C VAL A 36 4.22 -6.22 -7.22
N VAL A 37 4.96 -6.11 -6.11
CA VAL A 37 6.39 -6.49 -6.05
C VAL A 37 6.59 -7.67 -5.12
N GLY A 38 7.57 -8.53 -5.42
CA GLY A 38 7.82 -9.78 -4.68
C GLY A 38 8.44 -9.60 -3.29
N THR A 39 8.76 -10.72 -2.64
CA THR A 39 9.27 -10.78 -1.25
C THR A 39 10.71 -10.30 -1.08
N THR A 40 11.38 -9.90 -2.16
CA THR A 40 12.67 -9.18 -2.09
C THR A 40 12.50 -7.69 -1.76
N PHE A 41 11.26 -7.18 -1.81
CA PHE A 41 10.93 -5.79 -1.50
C PHE A 41 10.21 -5.68 -0.16
N PRO A 42 10.35 -4.59 0.61
CA PRO A 42 9.65 -4.41 1.88
C PRO A 42 8.15 -4.65 1.77
N TRP A 43 7.49 -4.17 0.70
CA TRP A 43 6.08 -4.43 0.44
C TRP A 43 5.77 -5.94 0.42
N GLY A 44 6.48 -6.73 -0.40
CA GLY A 44 6.23 -8.17 -0.46
C GLY A 44 6.63 -8.92 0.81
N GLN A 45 7.64 -8.45 1.54
CA GLN A 45 7.98 -8.98 2.87
C GLN A 45 6.84 -8.80 3.86
N GLY A 46 6.14 -7.66 3.84
CA GLY A 46 4.94 -7.47 4.65
C GLY A 46 3.83 -8.47 4.35
N ALA A 47 3.60 -8.77 3.07
CA ALA A 47 2.63 -9.78 2.66
C ALA A 47 3.03 -11.20 3.10
N GLU A 48 4.32 -11.54 3.02
CA GLU A 48 4.85 -12.82 3.49
C GLU A 48 4.74 -12.96 5.01
N ILE A 49 5.12 -11.91 5.77
CA ILE A 49 4.96 -11.86 7.23
C ILE A 49 3.48 -12.05 7.60
N TRP A 50 2.58 -11.33 6.93
CA TRP A 50 1.15 -11.44 7.20
C TRP A 50 0.62 -12.85 6.94
N SER A 51 0.95 -13.43 5.78
CA SER A 51 0.57 -14.80 5.42
C SER A 51 1.05 -15.82 6.47
N ASN A 52 2.33 -15.71 6.89
CA ASN A 52 2.91 -16.60 7.88
C ASN A 52 2.23 -16.47 9.25
N LEU A 53 2.00 -15.25 9.73
CA LEU A 53 1.32 -15.00 11.01
C LEU A 53 -0.12 -15.53 11.01
N VAL A 54 -0.85 -15.36 9.89
CA VAL A 54 -2.20 -15.92 9.76
C VAL A 54 -2.17 -17.44 9.81
N ARG A 55 -1.28 -18.09 9.05
CA ARG A 55 -1.16 -19.54 9.04
C ARG A 55 -0.82 -20.07 10.44
N GLU A 56 0.15 -19.47 11.12
CA GLU A 56 0.56 -19.88 12.47
C GLU A 56 -0.60 -19.74 13.47
N ARG A 57 -1.19 -18.55 13.56
CA ARG A 57 -2.19 -18.22 14.59
C ARG A 57 -3.54 -18.88 14.35
N THR A 58 -3.85 -19.25 13.11
CA THR A 58 -5.05 -20.02 12.76
C THR A 58 -4.82 -21.53 12.79
N GLN A 59 -3.60 -21.99 13.08
CA GLN A 59 -3.21 -23.41 13.04
C GLN A 59 -3.45 -24.03 11.65
N GLY A 60 -3.13 -23.27 10.60
CA GLY A 60 -3.23 -23.69 9.20
C GLY A 60 -4.63 -23.61 8.59
N ARG A 61 -5.67 -23.25 9.34
CA ARG A 61 -7.05 -23.17 8.82
C ARG A 61 -7.22 -22.12 7.71
N ILE A 62 -6.50 -21.00 7.82
CA ILE A 62 -6.42 -20.01 6.75
C ILE A 62 -5.04 -20.13 6.09
N ASN A 63 -5.03 -20.75 4.91
CA ASN A 63 -3.84 -20.92 4.08
C ASN A 63 -3.82 -19.84 2.98
N ILE A 64 -2.78 -19.00 2.98
CA ILE A 64 -2.66 -17.86 2.05
C ILE A 64 -1.48 -18.09 1.11
N LYS A 65 -1.73 -17.96 -0.19
CA LYS A 65 -0.69 -17.93 -1.22
C LYS A 65 -0.51 -16.52 -1.76
N VAL A 66 0.74 -16.09 -1.80
CA VAL A 66 1.14 -14.77 -2.29
C VAL A 66 1.36 -14.83 -3.81
N TYR A 67 0.73 -13.90 -4.53
CA TYR A 67 0.78 -13.74 -5.97
C TYR A 67 1.43 -12.39 -6.33
N PRO A 68 2.74 -12.36 -6.57
CA PRO A 68 3.45 -11.14 -6.95
C PRO A 68 3.19 -10.73 -8.40
N GLY A 69 3.66 -9.53 -8.76
CA GLY A 69 3.57 -8.99 -10.11
C GLY A 69 2.17 -8.53 -10.50
N THR A 70 1.23 -8.43 -9.56
CA THR A 70 -0.21 -8.26 -9.87
C THR A 70 -0.69 -9.26 -10.92
N SER A 71 -0.16 -10.49 -10.86
CA SER A 71 -0.41 -11.54 -11.85
C SER A 71 -1.89 -11.93 -11.96
N LEU A 72 -2.65 -11.79 -10.86
CA LEU A 72 -4.10 -12.03 -10.80
C LEU A 72 -4.92 -11.03 -11.64
N VAL A 73 -4.32 -9.92 -12.07
CA VAL A 73 -4.89 -8.93 -13.00
C VAL A 73 -3.93 -8.65 -14.16
N GLN A 74 -3.10 -9.64 -14.53
CA GLN A 74 -2.21 -9.58 -15.70
C GLN A 74 -1.23 -8.39 -15.67
N GLY A 75 -0.78 -7.98 -14.48
CA GLY A 75 0.13 -6.84 -14.31
C GLY A 75 -0.54 -5.47 -14.25
N ASP A 76 -1.85 -5.38 -14.51
CA ASP A 76 -2.60 -4.13 -14.44
C ASP A 76 -2.99 -3.79 -12.99
N GLN A 77 -2.01 -3.26 -12.26
CA GLN A 77 -2.16 -2.86 -10.85
C GLN A 77 -3.29 -1.84 -10.62
N THR A 78 -3.71 -1.08 -11.64
CA THR A 78 -4.78 -0.08 -11.50
C THR A 78 -6.18 -0.70 -11.51
N ARG A 79 -6.30 -1.99 -11.83
CA ARG A 79 -7.54 -2.77 -11.75
C ARG A 79 -7.62 -3.65 -10.50
N GLU A 80 -6.56 -3.71 -9.71
CA GLU A 80 -6.44 -4.60 -8.54
C GLU A 80 -7.58 -4.39 -7.54
N PHE A 81 -7.92 -3.14 -7.20
CA PHE A 81 -9.02 -2.84 -6.27
C PHE A 81 -10.36 -3.41 -6.75
N THR A 82 -10.64 -3.31 -8.06
CA THR A 82 -11.86 -3.85 -8.65
C THR A 82 -11.88 -5.38 -8.54
N ALA A 83 -10.75 -6.04 -8.80
CA ALA A 83 -10.62 -7.49 -8.70
C ALA A 83 -10.73 -7.99 -7.25
N ILE A 84 -10.23 -7.23 -6.26
CA ILE A 84 -10.45 -7.51 -4.83
C ILE A 84 -11.94 -7.40 -4.52
N ARG A 85 -12.59 -6.30 -4.90
CA ARG A 85 -14.02 -6.09 -4.65
C ARG A 85 -14.89 -7.19 -5.27
N GLN A 86 -14.53 -7.67 -6.45
CA GLN A 86 -15.24 -8.74 -7.17
C GLN A 86 -14.92 -10.16 -6.66
N GLY A 87 -13.95 -10.33 -5.76
CA GLY A 87 -13.57 -11.63 -5.22
C GLY A 87 -12.69 -12.48 -6.15
N VAL A 88 -12.15 -11.89 -7.22
CA VAL A 88 -11.09 -12.52 -8.04
C VAL A 88 -9.80 -12.62 -7.22
N ILE A 89 -9.53 -11.58 -6.42
CA ILE A 89 -8.46 -11.51 -5.43
C ILE A 89 -9.12 -11.60 -4.05
N ASP A 90 -8.64 -12.50 -3.19
CA ASP A 90 -9.20 -12.69 -1.85
C ASP A 90 -8.66 -11.66 -0.86
N MET A 91 -7.37 -11.37 -0.97
CA MET A 91 -6.61 -10.51 -0.04
C MET A 91 -5.59 -9.71 -0.84
N ALA A 92 -5.15 -8.56 -0.33
CA ALA A 92 -4.04 -7.85 -0.93
C ALA A 92 -3.28 -7.01 0.09
N VAL A 93 -2.03 -6.72 -0.23
CA VAL A 93 -1.32 -5.55 0.29
C VAL A 93 -1.13 -4.64 -0.90
N GLY A 94 -1.73 -3.45 -0.90
CA GLY A 94 -1.72 -2.57 -2.07
C GLY A 94 -1.40 -1.12 -1.76
N SER A 95 -0.78 -0.45 -2.73
CA SER A 95 -0.48 0.98 -2.67
C SER A 95 -1.74 1.81 -2.86
N THR A 96 -1.85 2.88 -2.06
CA THR A 96 -2.88 3.93 -2.21
C THR A 96 -2.96 4.49 -3.63
N ILE A 97 -1.83 4.59 -4.35
CA ILE A 97 -1.77 5.07 -5.74
C ILE A 97 -2.59 4.17 -6.66
N ASN A 98 -2.40 2.85 -6.55
CA ASN A 98 -2.97 1.87 -7.47
C ASN A 98 -4.48 1.80 -7.39
N TRP A 99 -5.04 2.09 -6.20
CA TRP A 99 -6.47 2.01 -5.95
C TRP A 99 -7.16 3.37 -6.01
N SER A 100 -6.39 4.45 -6.17
CA SER A 100 -6.91 5.81 -6.32
C SER A 100 -7.88 6.01 -7.50
N PRO A 101 -7.82 5.26 -8.62
CA PRO A 101 -8.84 5.36 -9.67
C PRO A 101 -10.22 4.88 -9.22
N GLN A 102 -10.31 3.99 -8.22
CA GLN A 102 -11.59 3.49 -7.69
C GLN A 102 -11.99 4.15 -6.37
N VAL A 103 -11.02 4.57 -5.55
CA VAL A 103 -11.25 5.30 -4.29
C VAL A 103 -10.49 6.62 -4.37
N LYS A 104 -11.15 7.62 -4.96
CA LYS A 104 -10.52 8.92 -5.28
C LYS A 104 -9.85 9.60 -4.08
N GLN A 105 -10.33 9.35 -2.86
CA GLN A 105 -9.77 9.93 -1.64
C GLN A 105 -8.35 9.44 -1.35
N LEU A 106 -7.95 8.28 -1.87
CA LEU A 106 -6.57 7.80 -1.76
C LEU A 106 -5.56 8.71 -2.45
N ASN A 107 -5.99 9.57 -3.39
CA ASN A 107 -5.13 10.61 -3.98
C ASN A 107 -4.66 11.64 -2.94
N LEU A 108 -5.18 11.66 -1.71
CA LEU A 108 -4.67 12.48 -0.62
C LEU A 108 -3.17 12.26 -0.40
N PHE A 109 -2.72 11.01 -0.42
CA PHE A 109 -1.30 10.68 -0.25
C PHE A 109 -0.45 11.03 -1.48
N SER A 110 -1.09 11.31 -2.62
CA SER A 110 -0.44 11.74 -3.85
C SER A 110 -0.47 13.25 -4.05
N LEU A 111 -1.04 14.04 -3.12
CA LEU A 111 -0.98 15.49 -3.20
C LEU A 111 0.47 15.97 -3.10
N PRO A 112 0.97 16.72 -4.11
CA PRO A 112 2.38 17.07 -4.18
C PRO A 112 2.78 17.96 -2.99
N PHE A 113 3.86 17.58 -2.33
CA PHE A 113 4.48 18.24 -1.18
C PHE A 113 3.59 18.36 0.07
N LEU A 114 2.54 17.54 0.19
CA LEU A 114 1.69 17.50 1.39
C LEU A 114 2.46 17.05 2.65
N MET A 115 3.29 16.02 2.50
CA MET A 115 3.91 15.31 3.63
C MET A 115 5.41 15.63 3.71
N PRO A 116 5.86 16.52 4.61
CA PRO A 116 7.26 16.97 4.66
C PRO A 116 8.24 15.93 5.26
N ASP A 117 7.75 14.99 6.08
CA ASP A 117 8.57 13.98 6.75
C ASP A 117 7.74 12.73 7.14
N TYR A 118 8.44 11.67 7.58
CA TYR A 118 7.81 10.42 8.01
C TYR A 118 6.82 10.60 9.16
N ALA A 119 7.06 11.54 10.07
CA ALA A 119 6.12 11.87 11.14
C ALA A 119 4.78 12.40 10.58
N ALA A 120 4.79 13.09 9.43
CA ALA A 120 3.58 13.52 8.75
C ALA A 120 2.79 12.31 8.21
N ILE A 121 3.48 11.35 7.59
CA ILE A 121 2.86 10.09 7.13
C ILE A 121 2.20 9.37 8.32
N ASP A 122 2.94 9.22 9.42
CA ASP A 122 2.47 8.56 10.64
C ASP A 122 1.25 9.25 11.23
N ALA A 123 1.25 10.60 11.32
CA ALA A 123 0.12 11.37 11.81
C ALA A 123 -1.14 11.21 10.95
N LEU A 124 -1.00 10.99 9.64
CA LEU A 124 -2.14 10.71 8.76
C LEU A 124 -2.68 9.30 8.97
N VAL A 125 -1.83 8.28 8.83
CA VAL A 125 -2.28 6.87 8.81
C VAL A 125 -2.71 6.36 10.18
N GLN A 126 -2.13 6.89 11.27
CA GLN A 126 -2.48 6.52 12.65
C GLN A 126 -3.58 7.43 13.24
N GLY A 127 -3.85 8.57 12.60
CA GLY A 127 -4.83 9.56 13.05
C GLY A 127 -6.23 9.39 12.46
N ASP A 128 -7.04 10.44 12.57
CA ASP A 128 -8.43 10.42 12.12
C ASP A 128 -8.57 10.35 10.58
N VAL A 129 -7.57 10.86 9.84
CA VAL A 129 -7.51 10.71 8.38
C VAL A 129 -7.44 9.24 7.99
N GLY A 130 -6.55 8.46 8.63
CA GLY A 130 -6.41 7.03 8.38
C GLY A 130 -7.69 6.26 8.70
N LYS A 131 -8.36 6.59 9.82
CA LYS A 131 -9.66 6.00 10.18
C LYS A 131 -10.75 6.32 9.15
N GLU A 132 -10.83 7.58 8.71
CA GLU A 132 -11.81 7.99 7.71
C GLU A 132 -11.53 7.32 6.35
N MET A 133 -10.27 7.19 5.98
CA MET A 133 -9.87 6.46 4.77
C MET A 133 -10.32 4.99 4.82
N PHE A 134 -10.17 4.34 5.98
CA PHE A 134 -10.64 2.97 6.15
C PHE A 134 -12.15 2.85 5.98
N LYS A 135 -12.94 3.78 6.52
CA LYS A 135 -14.40 3.80 6.29
C LYS A 135 -14.75 3.97 4.81
N LEU A 136 -14.02 4.81 4.09
CA LEU A 136 -14.22 5.05 2.66
C LEU A 136 -13.90 3.81 1.81
N ILE A 137 -12.80 3.13 2.10
CA ILE A 137 -12.42 1.86 1.48
C ILE A 137 -13.47 0.78 1.78
N GLU A 138 -13.90 0.71 3.05
CA GLU A 138 -14.92 -0.23 3.51
C GLU A 138 -16.25 -0.02 2.77
N LYS A 139 -16.69 1.24 2.65
CA LYS A 139 -17.87 1.62 1.86
C LYS A 139 -17.72 1.28 0.37
N ALA A 140 -16.50 1.29 -0.15
CA ALA A 140 -16.19 0.89 -1.52
C ALA A 140 -16.18 -0.65 -1.73
N GLY A 141 -16.43 -1.44 -0.68
CA GLY A 141 -16.67 -2.89 -0.77
C GLY A 141 -15.47 -3.77 -0.45
N VAL A 142 -14.42 -3.22 0.15
CA VAL A 142 -13.19 -3.94 0.51
C VAL A 142 -12.88 -3.68 1.99
N VAL A 143 -12.49 -4.70 2.77
CA VAL A 143 -12.26 -4.54 4.22
C VAL A 143 -10.80 -4.20 4.49
N PRO A 144 -10.47 -2.96 4.94
CA PRO A 144 -9.11 -2.60 5.32
C PRO A 144 -8.80 -3.03 6.75
N LEU A 145 -7.57 -3.50 6.97
CA LEU A 145 -7.15 -4.09 8.25
C LEU A 145 -5.99 -3.34 8.90
N ALA A 146 -4.98 -2.95 8.10
CA ALA A 146 -3.77 -2.33 8.60
C ALA A 146 -3.11 -1.45 7.54
N TRP A 147 -2.27 -0.53 8.01
CA TRP A 147 -1.37 0.27 7.17
C TRP A 147 0.01 -0.38 7.09
N GLY A 148 0.64 -0.22 5.94
CA GLY A 148 2.08 -0.41 5.71
C GLY A 148 2.62 0.79 4.94
N GLU A 149 3.83 0.68 4.41
CA GLU A 149 4.51 1.77 3.72
C GLU A 149 5.31 1.29 2.52
N ASN A 150 5.15 1.95 1.38
CA ASN A 150 6.11 1.83 0.28
C ASN A 150 7.26 2.83 0.49
N GLY A 151 6.92 4.11 0.69
CA GLY A 151 7.83 5.16 1.15
C GLY A 151 7.73 6.46 0.34
N TYR A 152 8.62 7.39 0.63
CA TYR A 152 8.78 8.62 -0.15
C TYR A 152 9.28 8.32 -1.56
N ARG A 153 8.62 8.88 -2.56
CA ARG A 153 8.90 8.63 -3.97
C ARG A 153 9.94 9.64 -4.48
N GLN A 154 11.13 9.15 -4.79
CA GLN A 154 12.24 9.95 -5.34
C GLN A 154 12.23 9.92 -6.86
N LEU A 155 12.70 11.00 -7.48
CA LEU A 155 12.77 11.12 -8.93
C LEU A 155 14.11 10.58 -9.43
N SER A 156 14.09 9.69 -10.42
CA SER A 156 15.31 9.28 -11.11
C SER A 156 15.19 9.44 -12.61
N ASN A 157 16.33 9.65 -13.28
CA ASN A 157 16.38 9.70 -14.74
C ASN A 157 17.77 9.35 -15.30
N SER A 158 17.85 9.22 -16.62
CA SER A 158 19.05 8.87 -17.38
C SER A 158 19.81 10.04 -18.01
N LYS A 159 19.24 11.25 -17.97
CA LYS A 159 19.71 12.38 -18.79
C LYS A 159 20.57 13.36 -18.02
N ARG A 160 20.08 13.83 -16.87
CA ARG A 160 20.69 14.95 -16.15
C ARG A 160 20.28 15.01 -14.69
N GLU A 161 21.07 15.74 -13.93
CA GLU A 161 20.70 16.17 -12.59
C GLU A 161 19.45 17.05 -12.62
N ILE A 162 18.58 16.94 -11.61
CA ILE A 162 17.37 17.74 -11.47
C ILE A 162 17.46 18.46 -10.12
N LYS A 163 17.73 19.77 -10.18
CA LYS A 163 17.79 20.64 -9.01
C LYS A 163 16.61 21.59 -8.97
N ARG A 164 16.05 21.95 -10.13
CA ARG A 164 14.96 22.93 -10.23
C ARG A 164 13.89 22.45 -11.20
N PRO A 165 12.66 23.00 -11.13
CA PRO A 165 11.59 22.61 -12.02
C PRO A 165 11.93 22.72 -13.51
N GLU A 166 12.75 23.70 -13.91
CA GLU A 166 13.16 23.88 -15.31
C GLU A 166 13.93 22.66 -15.86
N ASP A 167 14.62 21.93 -14.98
CA ASP A 167 15.35 20.71 -15.34
C ASP A 167 14.40 19.56 -15.72
N MET A 168 13.10 19.67 -15.45
CA MET A 168 12.09 18.67 -15.83
C MET A 168 11.63 18.82 -17.28
N LYS A 169 11.92 19.96 -17.92
CA LYS A 169 11.35 20.32 -19.22
C LYS A 169 11.60 19.25 -20.28
N GLY A 170 10.49 18.78 -20.87
CA GLY A 170 10.47 17.80 -21.95
C GLY A 170 10.86 16.37 -21.56
N MET A 171 11.18 16.11 -20.29
CA MET A 171 11.61 14.79 -19.83
C MET A 171 10.47 13.77 -19.93
N LYS A 172 10.71 12.62 -20.55
CA LYS A 172 9.72 11.54 -20.62
C LYS A 172 9.73 10.75 -19.33
N LEU A 173 8.72 10.90 -18.50
CA LEU A 173 8.68 10.27 -17.18
C LEU A 173 7.59 9.21 -17.12
N ARG A 174 7.98 8.00 -16.72
CA ARG A 174 7.00 6.99 -16.35
C ARG A 174 6.31 7.39 -15.06
N VAL A 175 4.98 7.34 -15.06
CA VAL A 175 4.15 7.44 -13.86
C VAL A 175 3.18 6.26 -13.78
N VAL A 176 2.65 5.99 -12.58
CA VAL A 176 1.53 5.04 -12.43
C VAL A 176 0.28 5.62 -13.09
N GLY A 177 -0.66 4.75 -13.47
CA GLY A 177 -1.95 5.09 -14.08
C GLY A 177 -2.92 5.87 -13.18
N SER A 178 -2.50 7.01 -12.63
CA SER A 178 -3.33 7.95 -11.88
C SER A 178 -3.24 9.35 -12.54
N PRO A 179 -4.39 9.98 -12.87
CA PRO A 179 -4.40 11.29 -13.53
C PRO A 179 -3.72 12.41 -12.72
N LEU A 180 -3.65 12.28 -11.39
CA LEU A 180 -2.96 13.27 -10.55
C LEU A 180 -1.48 13.35 -10.92
N TYR A 181 -0.83 12.22 -11.16
CA TYR A 181 0.58 12.18 -11.53
C TYR A 181 0.81 12.82 -12.90
N ILE A 182 -0.11 12.60 -13.87
CA ILE A 182 -0.07 13.32 -15.15
C ILE A 182 -0.11 14.83 -14.92
N ASP A 183 -1.11 15.32 -14.17
CA ASP A 183 -1.25 16.75 -13.90
C ASP A 183 0.01 17.35 -13.24
N THR A 184 0.56 16.67 -12.21
CA THR A 184 1.75 17.11 -11.48
C THR A 184 2.96 17.22 -12.40
N PHE A 185 3.28 16.17 -13.16
CA PHE A 185 4.47 16.18 -14.01
C PHE A 185 4.31 17.06 -15.26
N THR A 186 3.10 17.20 -15.79
CA THR A 186 2.81 18.18 -16.85
C THR A 186 2.95 19.61 -16.34
N ALA A 187 2.51 19.93 -15.12
CA ALA A 187 2.71 21.26 -14.52
C ALA A 187 4.20 21.60 -14.36
N LEU A 188 5.05 20.59 -14.11
CA LEU A 188 6.50 20.72 -14.06
C LEU A 188 7.16 20.77 -15.46
N GLY A 189 6.38 20.74 -16.55
CA GLY A 189 6.88 20.82 -17.92
C GLY A 189 7.49 19.51 -18.45
N ALA A 190 7.33 18.40 -17.73
CA ALA A 190 7.70 17.06 -18.21
C ALA A 190 6.62 16.48 -19.14
N ASN A 191 6.95 15.36 -19.77
CA ASN A 191 6.08 14.56 -20.63
C ASN A 191 5.77 13.22 -19.95
N PRO A 192 4.80 13.16 -19.01
CA PRO A 192 4.53 11.93 -18.27
C PRO A 192 3.77 10.90 -19.12
N THR A 193 4.16 9.63 -19.00
CA THR A 193 3.50 8.47 -19.65
C THR A 193 3.07 7.48 -18.58
N GLN A 194 1.77 7.15 -18.56
CA GLN A 194 1.21 6.16 -17.63
C GLN A 194 1.52 4.75 -18.10
N MET A 195 2.00 3.90 -17.19
CA MET A 195 2.15 2.45 -17.44
C MET A 195 2.24 1.66 -16.13
N SER A 196 1.94 0.36 -16.21
CA SER A 196 2.10 -0.57 -15.08
C SER A 196 3.56 -0.66 -14.64
N TRP A 197 3.81 -1.24 -13.46
CA TRP A 197 5.17 -1.54 -13.04
C TRP A 197 5.84 -2.58 -13.95
N ALA A 198 5.06 -3.55 -14.44
CA ALA A 198 5.54 -4.58 -15.37
C ALA A 198 6.05 -3.96 -16.69
N ASP A 199 5.32 -2.99 -17.23
CA ASP A 199 5.69 -2.30 -18.47
C ASP A 199 6.80 -1.26 -18.28
N ALA A 200 6.93 -0.71 -17.06
CA ALA A 200 7.96 0.28 -16.74
C ALA A 200 9.38 -0.29 -16.88
N GLN A 201 9.61 -1.55 -16.50
CA GLN A 201 10.93 -2.18 -16.56
C GLN A 201 11.52 -2.17 -17.97
N PRO A 202 10.85 -2.73 -19.01
CA PRO A 202 11.37 -2.68 -20.38
C PRO A 202 11.40 -1.25 -20.94
N ALA A 203 10.47 -0.37 -20.56
CA ALA A 203 10.46 1.02 -21.02
C ALA A 203 11.69 1.81 -20.52
N LEU A 204 12.12 1.57 -19.28
CA LEU A 204 13.35 2.15 -18.72
C LEU A 204 14.59 1.55 -19.37
N ALA A 205 14.64 0.22 -19.50
CA ALA A 205 15.79 -0.48 -20.09
C ALA A 205 16.06 -0.07 -21.55
N SER A 206 15.00 0.16 -22.33
CA SER A 206 15.09 0.62 -23.72
C SER A 206 15.28 2.13 -23.88
N GLY A 207 15.07 2.91 -22.83
CA GLY A 207 15.06 4.38 -22.90
C GLY A 207 13.82 4.97 -23.57
N ALA A 208 12.73 4.21 -23.70
CA ALA A 208 11.44 4.72 -24.17
C ALA A 208 10.89 5.83 -23.25
N VAL A 209 11.21 5.72 -21.96
CA VAL A 209 11.09 6.80 -20.97
C VAL A 209 12.48 7.16 -20.44
N ASP A 210 12.69 8.43 -20.13
CA ASP A 210 13.96 8.94 -19.60
C ASP A 210 14.14 8.63 -18.11
N GLY A 211 13.02 8.58 -17.38
CA GLY A 211 13.02 8.46 -15.93
C GLY A 211 11.71 7.97 -15.32
N GLN A 212 11.68 7.92 -14.00
CA GLN A 212 10.58 7.40 -13.19
C GLN A 212 10.64 8.00 -11.78
N GLU A 213 9.63 7.69 -10.97
CA GLU A 213 9.60 8.04 -9.55
C GLU A 213 9.20 6.83 -8.69
N ASN A 214 9.90 6.58 -7.58
CA ASN A 214 9.59 5.49 -6.64
C ASN A 214 10.39 5.61 -5.33
N PRO A 215 10.03 4.86 -4.29
CA PRO A 215 10.85 4.73 -3.09
C PRO A 215 12.23 4.14 -3.36
N LEU A 216 13.20 4.50 -2.54
CA LEU A 216 14.58 4.04 -2.66
C LEU A 216 14.69 2.52 -2.56
N SER A 217 13.84 1.88 -1.76
CA SER A 217 13.76 0.42 -1.65
C SER A 217 13.34 -0.27 -2.96
N ILE A 218 12.44 0.35 -3.73
CA ILE A 218 12.07 -0.11 -5.08
C ILE A 218 13.23 0.15 -6.04
N TYR A 219 13.87 1.31 -5.94
CA TYR A 219 15.01 1.68 -6.79
C TYR A 219 16.16 0.69 -6.69
N THR A 220 16.57 0.34 -5.47
CA THR A 220 17.65 -0.63 -5.22
C THR A 220 17.23 -2.06 -5.47
N GLY A 221 16.05 -2.48 -4.98
CA GLY A 221 15.53 -3.84 -5.17
C GLY A 221 15.35 -4.22 -6.64
N SER A 222 15.02 -3.24 -7.49
CA SER A 222 14.89 -3.44 -8.95
C SER A 222 16.19 -3.14 -9.71
N LYS A 223 17.25 -2.75 -8.99
CA LYS A 223 18.55 -2.35 -9.55
C LYS A 223 18.40 -1.32 -10.66
N LEU A 224 17.58 -0.29 -10.44
CA LEU A 224 17.25 0.70 -11.47
C LEU A 224 18.49 1.46 -11.99
N TYR A 225 19.53 1.54 -11.16
CA TYR A 225 20.84 2.04 -11.55
C TYR A 225 21.50 1.27 -12.71
N THR A 226 21.08 0.04 -13.02
CA THR A 226 21.58 -0.74 -14.17
C THR A 226 20.80 -0.46 -15.46
N VAL A 227 19.60 0.13 -15.38
CA VAL A 227 18.72 0.46 -16.52
C VAL A 227 18.65 1.98 -16.75
N GLY A 228 19.83 2.60 -16.74
CA GLY A 228 20.01 4.00 -17.12
C GLY A 228 19.60 5.03 -16.07
N GLN A 229 18.99 4.66 -14.95
CA GLN A 229 18.64 5.63 -13.90
C GLN A 229 19.91 6.03 -13.14
N LYS A 230 20.60 7.08 -13.59
CA LYS A 230 21.93 7.48 -13.07
C LYS A 230 21.91 8.79 -12.30
N TYR A 231 20.82 9.54 -12.39
CA TYR A 231 20.58 10.74 -11.61
C TYR A 231 19.36 10.51 -10.73
N LEU A 232 19.49 10.79 -9.44
CA LEU A 232 18.46 10.59 -8.44
C LEU A 232 18.30 11.85 -7.61
N THR A 233 17.13 12.48 -7.63
CA THR A 233 16.82 13.66 -6.83
C THR A 233 15.98 13.26 -5.63
N LEU A 234 16.50 13.57 -4.43
CA LEU A 234 15.81 13.42 -3.16
C LEU A 234 14.90 14.63 -2.92
N TRP A 235 13.65 14.50 -3.34
CA TRP A 235 12.67 15.61 -3.31
C TRP A 235 11.44 15.33 -2.46
N ASN A 236 11.24 14.09 -2.00
CA ASN A 236 10.13 13.69 -1.11
C ASN A 236 8.74 14.20 -1.53
N TYR A 237 8.47 14.38 -2.83
CA TYR A 237 7.27 15.11 -3.27
C TYR A 237 5.95 14.43 -2.87
N VAL A 238 5.92 13.10 -2.77
CA VAL A 238 4.80 12.32 -2.23
C VAL A 238 5.33 11.04 -1.57
N ALA A 239 4.48 10.38 -0.80
CA ALA A 239 4.74 9.04 -0.28
C ALA A 239 3.47 8.19 -0.42
N ASP A 240 3.62 6.91 -0.74
CA ASP A 240 2.47 6.01 -0.86
C ASP A 240 2.44 4.97 0.27
N PRO A 241 1.52 5.12 1.24
CA PRO A 241 1.22 4.05 2.19
C PRO A 241 0.64 2.83 1.50
N LEU A 242 0.87 1.67 2.12
CA LEU A 242 0.25 0.41 1.74
C LEU A 242 -0.95 0.13 2.65
N ILE A 243 -1.92 -0.64 2.16
CA ILE A 243 -3.09 -1.05 2.93
C ILE A 243 -3.23 -2.57 2.79
N PHE A 244 -3.35 -3.23 3.93
CA PHE A 244 -3.67 -4.65 4.04
C PHE A 244 -5.18 -4.80 3.99
N VAL A 245 -5.70 -5.54 3.02
CA VAL A 245 -7.15 -5.66 2.77
C VAL A 245 -7.60 -7.09 2.52
N VAL A 246 -8.88 -7.32 2.76
CA VAL A 246 -9.59 -8.57 2.45
C VAL A 246 -10.86 -8.25 1.67
N ASN A 247 -11.21 -9.08 0.69
CA ASN A 247 -12.51 -9.03 0.04
C ASN A 247 -13.65 -9.17 1.08
N ARG A 248 -14.75 -8.43 0.89
CA ARG A 248 -15.87 -8.43 1.85
C ARG A 248 -16.49 -9.81 2.10
N GLU A 249 -16.73 -10.58 1.05
CA GLU A 249 -17.37 -11.90 1.17
C GLU A 249 -16.42 -12.91 1.80
N VAL A 250 -15.13 -12.87 1.44
CA VAL A 250 -14.08 -13.67 2.10
C VAL A 250 -14.04 -13.34 3.59
N TRP A 251 -14.02 -12.06 3.94
CA TRP A 251 -14.01 -11.59 5.32
C TRP A 251 -15.22 -12.11 6.10
N ASN A 252 -16.42 -12.00 5.51
CA ASN A 252 -17.67 -12.45 6.13
C ASN A 252 -17.79 -13.98 6.23
N SER A 253 -17.05 -14.72 5.42
CA SER A 253 -17.05 -16.20 5.47
C SER A 253 -16.30 -16.76 6.69
N TRP A 254 -15.38 -15.98 7.27
CA TRP A 254 -14.59 -16.40 8.43
C TRP A 254 -15.33 -16.20 9.75
N SER A 255 -14.97 -17.00 10.76
CA SER A 255 -15.46 -16.83 12.12
C SER A 255 -15.01 -15.48 12.68
N GLU A 256 -15.74 -14.94 13.66
CA GLU A 256 -15.31 -13.72 14.37
C GLU A 256 -13.91 -13.87 14.96
N LYS A 257 -13.62 -15.03 15.56
CA LYS A 257 -12.30 -15.36 16.09
C LYS A 257 -11.21 -15.30 15.01
N ASP A 258 -11.47 -15.83 13.83
CA ASP A 258 -10.47 -15.80 12.74
C ASP A 258 -10.32 -14.44 12.11
N ARG A 259 -11.40 -13.67 12.00
CA ARG A 259 -11.34 -12.26 11.61
C ARG A 259 -10.43 -11.48 12.54
N ASP A 260 -10.56 -11.65 13.85
CA ASP A 260 -9.71 -10.97 14.82
C ASP A 260 -8.24 -11.41 14.73
N ILE A 261 -7.98 -12.71 14.56
CA ILE A 261 -6.62 -13.23 14.32
C ILE A 261 -6.01 -12.62 13.06
N VAL A 262 -6.74 -12.60 11.94
CA VAL A 262 -6.26 -12.07 10.65
C VAL A 262 -6.00 -10.57 10.72
N ARG A 263 -6.88 -9.81 11.38
CA ARG A 263 -6.68 -8.37 11.60
C ARG A 263 -5.45 -8.11 12.47
N GLN A 264 -5.30 -8.81 13.59
CA GLN A 264 -4.14 -8.63 14.45
C GLN A 264 -2.84 -9.02 13.73
N ALA A 265 -2.87 -10.08 12.93
CA ALA A 265 -1.73 -10.46 12.08
C ALA A 265 -1.40 -9.37 11.05
N ALA A 266 -2.39 -8.71 10.45
CA ALA A 266 -2.17 -7.60 9.52
C ALA A 266 -1.55 -6.38 10.23
N LEU A 267 -2.01 -6.04 11.43
CA LEU A 267 -1.46 -4.95 12.24
C LEU A 267 0.01 -5.21 12.62
N ASP A 268 0.33 -6.43 13.04
CA ASP A 268 1.70 -6.81 13.40
C ASP A 268 2.62 -6.83 12.17
N ALA A 269 2.12 -7.38 11.05
CA ALA A 269 2.85 -7.40 9.79
C ALA A 269 3.10 -5.99 9.24
N GLY A 270 2.10 -5.11 9.27
CA GLY A 270 2.22 -3.72 8.84
C GLY A 270 3.27 -2.96 9.65
N LYS A 271 3.27 -3.10 10.98
CA LYS A 271 4.30 -2.50 11.85
C LYS A 271 5.71 -2.97 11.50
N GLN A 272 5.92 -4.29 11.35
CA GLN A 272 7.22 -4.84 10.95
C GLN A 272 7.62 -4.35 9.56
N GLN A 273 6.67 -4.33 8.62
CA GLN A 273 6.90 -3.93 7.24
C GLN A 273 7.34 -2.46 7.14
N ILE A 274 6.74 -1.55 7.91
CA ILE A 274 7.14 -0.13 7.95
C ILE A 274 8.60 0.02 8.44
N VAL A 275 8.98 -0.71 9.50
CA VAL A 275 10.37 -0.71 9.99
C VAL A 275 11.34 -1.15 8.89
N ILE A 276 10.97 -2.17 8.11
CA ILE A 276 11.79 -2.65 7.00
C ILE A 276 11.83 -1.62 5.85
N ALA A 277 10.70 -0.99 5.51
CA ALA A 277 10.61 0.01 4.44
C ALA A 277 11.42 1.27 4.74
N ARG A 278 11.56 1.65 6.02
CA ARG A 278 12.32 2.82 6.47
C ARG A 278 13.79 2.55 6.75
N LYS A 279 14.24 1.30 6.68
CA LYS A 279 15.66 0.95 6.88
C LYS A 279 16.53 1.59 5.78
N GLY A 280 17.58 2.31 6.18
CA GLY A 280 18.55 2.91 5.27
C GLY A 280 18.09 4.16 4.50
N VAL A 281 16.87 4.64 4.73
CA VAL A 281 16.27 5.77 3.98
C VAL A 281 15.90 6.97 4.85
N THR A 282 16.25 6.93 6.14
CA THR A 282 15.98 8.01 7.10
C THR A 282 17.22 8.90 7.26
N PRO A 283 17.07 10.15 7.74
CA PRO A 283 18.23 10.99 8.05
C PRO A 283 19.20 10.34 9.04
N GLU A 284 18.70 9.54 9.98
CA GLU A 284 19.48 8.86 11.02
C GLU A 284 20.19 7.59 10.49
N ASP A 285 19.63 6.96 9.47
CA ASP A 285 20.20 5.78 8.79
C ASP A 285 20.22 6.00 7.27
N PRO A 286 21.29 6.59 6.71
CA PRO A 286 21.43 6.83 5.28
C PRO A 286 22.11 5.66 4.55
N SER A 287 22.11 4.45 5.11
CA SER A 287 22.88 3.32 4.56
C SER A 287 22.48 2.94 3.13
N LEU A 288 21.19 3.02 2.78
CA LEU A 288 20.72 2.73 1.42
C LEU A 288 21.13 3.82 0.43
N LEU A 289 21.16 5.08 0.86
CA LEU A 289 21.66 6.19 0.04
C LEU A 289 23.14 5.99 -0.31
N LYS A 290 23.96 5.61 0.67
CA LYS A 290 25.39 5.30 0.44
C LYS A 290 25.59 4.12 -0.51
N GLU A 291 24.75 3.09 -0.41
CA GLU A 291 24.75 1.98 -1.37
C GLU A 291 24.46 2.47 -2.80
N ILE A 292 23.44 3.32 -2.97
CA ILE A 292 23.06 3.90 -4.26
C ILE A 292 24.20 4.72 -4.86
N GLU A 293 24.82 5.60 -4.08
CA GLU A 293 26.00 6.39 -4.50
C GLU A 293 27.17 5.46 -4.89
N GLY A 294 27.39 4.38 -4.14
CA GLY A 294 28.41 3.36 -4.43
C GLY A 294 28.21 2.64 -5.77
N HIS A 295 27.00 2.64 -6.33
CA HIS A 295 26.71 2.16 -7.68
C HIS A 295 26.95 3.21 -8.78
N GLY A 296 27.58 4.35 -8.45
CA GLY A 296 27.92 5.43 -9.37
C GLY A 296 26.71 6.29 -9.77
N VAL A 297 25.73 6.41 -8.88
CA VAL A 297 24.55 7.26 -9.08
C VAL A 297 24.84 8.67 -8.54
N THR A 298 24.53 9.69 -9.34
CA THR A 298 24.54 11.08 -8.87
C THR A 298 23.29 11.32 -8.05
N VAL A 299 23.44 11.44 -6.73
CA VAL A 299 22.36 11.74 -5.79
C VAL A 299 22.33 13.24 -5.49
N THR A 300 21.18 13.86 -5.73
CA THR A 300 20.96 15.30 -5.56
C THR A 300 20.00 15.54 -4.41
N SER A 301 20.46 16.25 -3.38
CA SER A 301 19.58 16.79 -2.35
C SER A 301 19.15 18.21 -2.73
N LEU A 302 17.87 18.52 -2.57
CA LEU A 302 17.36 19.87 -2.85
C LEU A 302 17.65 20.82 -1.70
N SER A 303 17.97 22.07 -2.02
CA SER A 303 17.89 23.15 -1.04
C SER A 303 16.41 23.41 -0.70
N GLN A 304 16.13 24.04 0.45
CA GLN A 304 14.75 24.40 0.80
C GLN A 304 14.13 25.31 -0.28
N ALA A 305 14.89 26.26 -0.82
CA ALA A 305 14.42 27.17 -1.86
C ALA A 305 14.06 26.42 -3.16
N ASP A 306 14.86 25.43 -3.56
CA ASP A 306 14.57 24.62 -4.73
C ASP A 306 13.36 23.71 -4.50
N HIS A 307 13.25 23.10 -3.31
CA HIS A 307 12.07 22.32 -2.90
C HIS A 307 10.80 23.16 -2.95
N ASP A 308 10.82 24.38 -2.39
CA ASP A 308 9.69 25.31 -2.39
C ASP A 308 9.32 25.76 -3.82
N ALA A 309 10.28 25.83 -4.74
CA ALA A 309 10.00 26.13 -6.14
C ALA A 309 9.18 25.02 -6.82
N PHE A 310 9.48 23.74 -6.55
CA PHE A 310 8.65 22.62 -7.01
C PHE A 310 7.24 22.66 -6.39
N ALA A 311 7.14 22.90 -5.09
CA ALA A 311 5.85 23.01 -4.40
C ALA A 311 4.99 24.14 -4.99
N LYS A 312 5.60 25.31 -5.24
CA LYS A 312 4.92 26.46 -5.82
C LYS A 312 4.34 26.18 -7.22
N ILE A 313 5.10 25.52 -8.09
CA ILE A 313 4.62 25.19 -9.45
C ILE A 313 3.50 24.15 -9.43
N THR A 314 3.53 23.24 -8.45
CA THR A 314 2.53 22.19 -8.31
C THR A 314 1.31 22.61 -7.48
N GLN A 315 1.31 23.80 -6.88
CA GLN A 315 0.17 24.32 -6.10
C GLN A 315 -1.17 24.33 -6.86
N PRO A 316 -1.26 24.73 -8.14
CA PRO A 316 -2.52 24.67 -8.87
C PRO A 316 -3.05 23.23 -9.04
N VAL A 317 -2.15 22.24 -9.12
CA VAL A 317 -2.51 20.81 -9.14
C VAL A 317 -3.03 20.39 -7.77
N TYR A 318 -2.33 20.77 -6.69
CA TYR A 318 -2.79 20.55 -5.32
C TYR A 318 -4.21 21.08 -5.10
N ASP A 319 -4.47 22.34 -5.48
CA ASP A 319 -5.77 22.99 -5.30
C ASP A 319 -6.89 22.32 -6.12
N LYS A 320 -6.59 21.92 -7.36
CA LYS A 320 -7.51 21.17 -8.23
C LYS A 320 -7.88 19.83 -7.58
N TRP A 321 -6.91 19.08 -7.08
CA TRP A 321 -7.13 17.75 -6.54
C TRP A 321 -7.70 17.77 -5.12
N LYS A 322 -7.41 18.78 -4.31
CA LYS A 322 -8.05 19.03 -3.02
C LYS A 322 -9.57 19.04 -3.12
N LYS A 323 -10.10 19.72 -4.15
CA LYS A 323 -11.54 19.75 -4.45
C LYS A 323 -12.11 18.38 -4.85
N GLN A 324 -11.34 17.60 -5.62
CA GLN A 324 -11.79 16.28 -6.09
C GLN A 324 -11.79 15.22 -4.98
N ILE A 325 -10.75 15.23 -4.14
CA ILE A 325 -10.57 14.37 -2.97
C ILE A 325 -11.67 14.68 -1.93
N GLY A 326 -11.93 15.97 -1.70
CA GLY A 326 -12.85 16.46 -0.70
C GLY A 326 -12.10 17.38 0.26
N GLU A 327 -12.47 18.66 0.27
CA GLU A 327 -11.73 19.70 0.99
C GLU A 327 -11.64 19.42 2.49
N ASP A 328 -12.71 18.89 3.10
CA ASP A 328 -12.73 18.57 4.53
C ASP A 328 -11.69 17.52 4.91
N LEU A 329 -11.53 16.47 4.09
CA LEU A 329 -10.56 15.41 4.33
C LEU A 329 -9.12 15.94 4.19
N VAL A 330 -8.88 16.80 3.19
CA VAL A 330 -7.56 17.42 2.99
C VAL A 330 -7.24 18.42 4.09
N ASN A 331 -8.21 19.25 4.50
CA ASN A 331 -8.07 20.18 5.62
C ASN A 331 -7.79 19.42 6.94
N MET A 332 -8.41 18.26 7.14
CA MET A 332 -8.13 17.38 8.28
C MET A 332 -6.69 16.86 8.24
N ALA A 333 -6.20 16.46 7.06
CA ALA A 333 -4.81 16.05 6.86
C ALA A 333 -3.82 17.19 7.14
N GLU A 334 -4.04 18.38 6.57
CA GLU A 334 -3.21 19.57 6.80
C GLU A 334 -3.12 19.89 8.31
N LYS A 335 -4.25 19.84 9.04
CA LYS A 335 -4.28 20.04 10.49
C LYS A 335 -3.54 18.95 11.26
N SER A 336 -3.72 17.68 10.89
CA SER A 336 -3.01 16.55 11.53
C SER A 336 -1.50 16.68 11.37
N ILE A 337 -1.05 17.02 10.15
CA ILE A 337 0.36 17.23 9.84
C ILE A 337 0.90 18.42 10.64
N ALA A 338 0.19 19.54 10.71
CA ALA A 338 0.63 20.71 11.46
C ALA A 338 0.76 20.43 12.98
N ALA A 339 -0.08 19.54 13.53
CA ALA A 339 -0.08 19.17 14.94
C ALA A 339 0.85 17.98 15.29
N ARG A 340 1.53 17.39 14.30
CA ARG A 340 2.35 16.18 14.51
C ARG A 340 3.51 16.43 15.47
N LYS A 341 3.88 15.39 16.21
CA LYS A 341 5.14 15.38 16.99
C LYS A 341 6.29 15.14 16.01
N LYS A 342 7.30 16.01 16.05
CA LYS A 342 8.53 15.87 15.26
C LYS A 342 9.48 14.89 15.92
#